data_AF-A0A453EUR5-F1
#
_entry.id   AF-A0A453EUR5-F1
#
_cell.length_a   1.000
_cell.length_b   1.000
_cell.length_c   1.000
_cell.angle_alpha   90.00
_cell.angle_beta   90.00
_cell.angle_gamma   90.00
#
_symmetry.space_group_name_H-M   'P 1'
#
loop_
_entity.id
_entity.type
_entity.pdbx_description
1 polymer ?
#
loop_
_entity_poly.entity_id
_entity_poly.type
_entity_poly.pdbx_seq_one_letter_code
_entity_poly.pdbx_strand_id
1 'polypeptide(L)'
;MARDLYDIISDRREESFDPPFRREGSDDAFLQLVIQPIYNVIHNEATMSKRGTVSHSKWRNYDDLNEYFWSKKCFKQLGWPMDPASDFFADPTKTKNDIERHDHSMSRRRMSKTNFVEVRTFLHLFRSFDRMWAFFILAFQAMVIIAWSPSGSLSAIFEPAVFRNVMTIFITAAFLNFLQATLEIVLNWKAWRSLVCSQMIRHVLKFVVAIGWLIILPVTYSSSIQNPTGLIKFFSNWIGNFQSQSIYNFAVALYMLPNIFSALFFIFLPMRRALERSNSRIVRFLLWWTQQPKLYVARGMYEDTCSLLKYTTFWILLLICKLAFSYYVEISPLVGPTRTIMFLGRGKYIWHEFFPYLQHNLGVVFTIWAPIVMVYLMDTQIWYAIFSTICGGVNGAFSRLGEIRTLGMLRSRFEAIPTAFGKHLVPGHGSQPKRREREKEDKNLHIDKFSDIWNAFIISLRDEDLINNRERDLLIVPSSAGDTSVFQWPPFLLASKIPMALDMAKSVKKRDEELRKRINQDPYTFYAVIECYETLLNILYSLMAETSDK
;
A
#
# COMPACT_ATOMS: atom_id res chain seq x y z
N MET A 1 -20.23 -21.99 27.39
CA MET A 1 -20.82 -20.85 26.66
C MET A 1 -21.47 -21.23 25.33
N ALA A 2 -20.77 -21.68 24.27
CA ALA A 2 -21.44 -21.98 22.98
C ALA A 2 -22.40 -23.19 23.04
N ARG A 3 -22.06 -24.22 23.82
CA ARG A 3 -22.95 -25.38 24.06
C ARG A 3 -24.14 -25.01 24.95
N ASP A 4 -23.91 -24.17 25.94
CA ASP A 4 -24.97 -23.66 26.82
C ASP A 4 -25.89 -22.65 26.11
N LEU A 5 -25.35 -21.79 25.23
CA LEU A 5 -26.13 -20.89 24.38
C LEU A 5 -26.96 -21.69 23.37
N TYR A 6 -26.40 -22.77 22.83
CA TYR A 6 -27.14 -23.71 21.98
C TYR A 6 -28.25 -24.41 22.75
N ASP A 7 -28.02 -24.84 24.00
CA ASP A 7 -29.04 -25.46 24.85
C ASP A 7 -30.14 -24.48 25.28
N ILE A 8 -29.80 -23.20 25.49
CA ILE A 8 -30.75 -22.10 25.76
C ILE A 8 -31.58 -21.78 24.51
N ILE A 9 -30.95 -21.70 23.33
CA ILE A 9 -31.66 -21.43 22.07
C ILE A 9 -32.51 -22.62 21.62
N SER A 10 -32.13 -23.85 22.00
CA SER A 10 -32.85 -25.08 21.65
C SER A 10 -33.91 -25.49 22.67
N ASP A 11 -34.19 -24.65 23.67
CA ASP A 11 -35.29 -24.80 24.64
C ASP A 11 -35.29 -26.16 25.38
N ARG A 12 -34.10 -26.75 25.57
CA ARG A 12 -33.91 -28.13 26.07
C ARG A 12 -33.63 -28.24 27.57
N ARG A 13 -33.76 -27.17 28.36
CA ARG A 13 -33.60 -27.22 29.83
C ARG A 13 -34.82 -26.63 30.56
N GLU A 14 -35.31 -27.37 31.56
CA GLU A 14 -36.37 -26.94 32.50
C GLU A 14 -35.83 -26.24 33.76
N GLU A 15 -34.50 -26.13 33.95
CA GLU A 15 -33.90 -25.46 35.11
C GLU A 15 -33.29 -24.09 34.75
N SER A 16 -33.55 -23.09 35.60
CA SER A 16 -33.01 -21.73 35.48
C SER A 16 -31.47 -21.76 35.39
N PHE A 17 -30.91 -21.11 34.38
CA PHE A 17 -29.48 -20.95 34.22
C PHE A 17 -28.89 -20.17 35.41
N ASP A 18 -28.26 -20.86 36.35
CA ASP A 18 -27.38 -20.23 37.32
C ASP A 18 -25.95 -20.21 36.76
N PRO A 19 -25.40 -19.03 36.40
CA PRO A 19 -23.99 -18.95 36.05
C PRO A 19 -23.18 -19.44 37.25
N PRO A 20 -22.04 -20.12 37.03
CA PRO A 20 -21.20 -20.67 38.12
C PRO A 20 -20.80 -19.62 39.16
N PHE A 21 -20.80 -18.34 38.77
CA PHE A 21 -20.47 -17.17 39.59
C PHE A 21 -21.58 -16.77 40.58
N ARG A 22 -22.82 -17.24 40.40
CA ARG A 22 -23.93 -16.90 41.30
C ARG A 22 -23.83 -17.59 42.66
N ARG A 23 -23.03 -18.67 42.76
CA ARG A 23 -22.83 -19.41 44.02
C ARG A 23 -22.00 -18.67 45.06
N GLU A 24 -21.24 -17.65 44.66
CA GLU A 24 -20.37 -16.88 45.58
C GLU A 24 -21.02 -15.60 46.13
N GLY A 25 -22.24 -15.25 45.70
CA GLY A 25 -23.07 -14.24 46.37
C GLY A 25 -22.58 -12.78 46.33
N SER A 26 -21.56 -12.46 45.52
CA SER A 26 -21.06 -11.09 45.35
C SER A 26 -21.40 -10.54 43.96
N ASP A 27 -21.94 -9.32 43.90
CA ASP A 27 -22.25 -8.62 42.63
C ASP A 27 -21.00 -8.42 41.74
N ASP A 28 -19.80 -8.51 42.33
CA ASP A 28 -18.51 -8.37 41.66
C ASP A 28 -17.89 -9.69 41.18
N ALA A 29 -18.53 -10.84 41.40
CA ALA A 29 -17.97 -12.15 41.09
C ALA A 29 -17.56 -12.29 39.61
N PHE A 30 -18.32 -11.69 38.69
CA PHE A 30 -17.98 -11.68 37.27
C PHE A 30 -16.72 -10.86 36.97
N LEU A 31 -16.57 -9.68 37.60
CA LEU A 31 -15.39 -8.84 37.44
C LEU A 31 -14.14 -9.54 37.97
N GLN A 32 -14.24 -10.17 39.14
CA GLN A 32 -13.10 -10.82 39.80
C GLN A 32 -12.72 -12.15 39.16
N LEU A 33 -13.69 -12.98 38.74
CA LEU A 33 -13.41 -14.33 38.24
C LEU A 33 -13.20 -14.39 36.73
N VAL A 34 -13.75 -13.44 35.96
CA VAL A 34 -13.68 -13.44 34.50
C VAL A 34 -12.79 -12.32 33.98
N ILE A 35 -13.07 -11.08 34.36
CA ILE A 35 -12.42 -9.91 33.76
C ILE A 35 -11.00 -9.74 34.31
N GLN A 36 -10.82 -9.80 35.63
CA GLN A 36 -9.55 -9.55 36.29
C GLN A 36 -8.42 -10.52 35.85
N PRO A 37 -8.63 -11.83 35.70
CA PRO A 37 -7.58 -12.74 35.24
C PRO A 37 -7.13 -12.44 33.80
N ILE A 38 -8.08 -12.12 32.90
CA ILE A 38 -7.79 -11.77 31.51
C ILE A 38 -7.06 -10.42 31.46
N TYR A 39 -7.53 -9.43 32.22
CA TYR A 39 -6.90 -8.12 32.31
C TYR A 39 -5.45 -8.21 32.81
N ASN A 40 -5.20 -9.01 33.85
CA ASN A 40 -3.85 -9.21 34.39
C ASN A 40 -2.89 -9.80 33.34
N VAL A 41 -3.35 -10.74 32.52
CA VAL A 41 -2.55 -11.27 31.41
C VAL A 41 -2.22 -10.17 30.39
N ILE A 42 -3.21 -9.38 29.98
CA ILE A 42 -3.01 -8.28 29.01
C ILE A 42 -2.05 -7.22 29.59
N HIS A 43 -2.23 -6.85 30.86
CA HIS A 43 -1.38 -5.90 31.57
C HIS A 43 0.08 -6.37 31.64
N ASN A 44 0.29 -7.65 31.97
CA ASN A 44 1.63 -8.25 32.01
C ASN A 44 2.29 -8.29 30.62
N GLU A 45 1.54 -8.59 29.56
CA GLU A 45 2.08 -8.54 28.20
C GLU A 45 2.40 -7.10 27.74
N ALA A 46 1.55 -6.14 28.09
CA ALA A 46 1.77 -4.73 27.78
C ALA A 46 3.00 -4.17 28.50
N THR A 47 3.21 -4.51 29.77
CA THR A 47 4.42 -4.11 30.52
C THR A 47 5.68 -4.78 29.97
N MET A 48 5.60 -6.04 29.54
CA MET A 48 6.70 -6.74 28.87
C MET A 48 7.11 -6.09 27.54
N SER A 49 6.20 -5.41 26.84
CA SER A 49 6.50 -4.75 25.57
C SER A 49 7.50 -3.59 25.71
N LYS A 50 7.66 -3.01 26.92
CA LYS A 50 8.47 -1.81 27.21
C LYS A 50 8.31 -0.72 26.13
N ARG A 51 7.06 -0.34 25.82
CA ARG A 51 6.71 0.65 24.78
C ARG A 51 7.25 0.29 23.38
N GLY A 52 7.34 -1.00 23.05
CA GLY A 52 7.73 -1.49 21.72
C GLY A 52 9.25 -1.66 21.48
N THR A 53 10.08 -1.47 22.51
CA THR A 53 11.54 -1.64 22.41
C THR A 53 11.99 -3.11 22.43
N VAL A 54 11.13 -4.01 22.91
CA VAL A 54 11.42 -5.44 23.02
C VAL A 54 10.95 -6.18 21.76
N SER A 55 11.79 -7.09 21.25
CA SER A 55 11.43 -7.96 20.11
C SER A 55 10.03 -8.55 20.26
N HIS A 56 9.21 -8.41 19.22
CA HIS A 56 7.85 -8.96 19.15
C HIS A 56 7.76 -10.47 19.35
N SER A 57 8.89 -11.18 19.41
CA SER A 57 8.94 -12.61 19.76
C SER A 57 8.71 -12.89 21.26
N LYS A 58 8.93 -11.89 22.13
CA LYS A 58 8.98 -12.07 23.59
C LYS A 58 7.64 -11.80 24.30
N TRP A 59 6.69 -11.14 23.66
CA TRP A 59 5.39 -10.71 24.23
C TRP A 59 4.25 -10.89 23.23
N ARG A 60 3.04 -11.24 23.68
CA ARG A 60 1.83 -11.50 22.85
C ARG A 60 1.08 -10.20 22.55
N ASN A 61 0.67 -9.98 21.29
CA ASN A 61 -0.15 -8.83 20.91
C ASN A 61 -1.65 -9.13 21.05
N TYR A 62 -2.51 -8.10 20.93
CA TYR A 62 -3.97 -8.24 20.90
C TYR A 62 -4.43 -9.33 19.92
N ASP A 63 -3.88 -9.37 18.71
CA ASP A 63 -4.23 -10.37 17.70
C ASP A 63 -3.90 -11.80 18.14
N ASP A 64 -2.76 -12.01 18.81
CA ASP A 64 -2.34 -13.33 19.31
C ASP A 64 -3.33 -13.85 20.39
N LEU A 65 -3.83 -12.94 21.23
CA LEU A 65 -4.82 -13.25 22.27
C LEU A 65 -6.22 -13.47 21.66
N ASN A 66 -6.63 -12.60 20.75
CA ASN A 66 -7.90 -12.69 20.04
C ASN A 66 -8.01 -14.02 19.28
N GLU A 67 -6.99 -14.38 18.50
CA GLU A 67 -6.98 -15.63 17.75
C GLU A 67 -7.05 -16.87 18.66
N TYR A 68 -6.46 -16.81 19.86
CA TYR A 68 -6.60 -17.89 20.83
C TYR A 68 -8.05 -18.11 21.22
N PHE A 69 -8.81 -17.04 21.51
CA PHE A 69 -10.24 -17.13 21.84
C PHE A 69 -11.07 -17.73 20.71
N TRP A 70 -10.69 -17.47 19.45
CA TRP A 70 -11.33 -18.08 18.27
C TRP A 70 -10.86 -19.51 17.97
N SER A 71 -9.83 -20.00 18.67
CA SER A 71 -9.28 -21.34 18.43
C SER A 71 -10.02 -22.43 19.21
N LYS A 72 -10.02 -23.66 18.68
CA LYS A 72 -10.54 -24.84 19.42
C LYS A 72 -9.78 -25.12 20.73
N LYS A 73 -8.59 -24.51 20.92
CA LYS A 73 -7.80 -24.65 22.16
C LYS A 73 -8.43 -23.89 23.31
N CYS A 74 -9.07 -22.74 23.07
CA CYS A 74 -9.81 -22.00 24.10
C CYS A 74 -10.84 -22.93 24.77
N PHE A 75 -11.69 -23.60 23.97
CA PHE A 75 -12.70 -24.51 24.51
C PHE A 75 -12.15 -25.77 25.20
N LYS A 76 -10.95 -26.23 24.84
CA LYS A 76 -10.35 -27.47 25.38
C LYS A 76 -9.40 -27.23 26.56
N GLN A 77 -8.70 -26.11 26.59
CA GLN A 77 -7.63 -25.82 27.54
C GLN A 77 -8.03 -24.73 28.54
N LEU A 78 -8.69 -23.65 28.09
CA LEU A 78 -9.19 -22.61 28.99
C LEU A 78 -10.48 -23.08 29.66
N GLY A 79 -11.35 -23.76 28.90
CA GLY A 79 -12.59 -24.33 29.40
C GLY A 79 -13.61 -23.28 29.86
N TRP A 80 -14.72 -23.76 30.41
CA TRP A 80 -15.70 -22.94 31.12
C TRP A 80 -16.33 -23.78 32.24
N PRO A 81 -16.19 -23.42 33.54
CA PRO A 81 -15.48 -22.27 34.11
C PRO A 81 -13.99 -22.21 33.72
N MET A 82 -13.38 -21.02 33.72
CA MET A 82 -11.99 -20.85 33.29
C MET A 82 -11.04 -21.58 34.25
N ASP A 83 -10.19 -22.45 33.71
CA ASP A 83 -9.17 -23.14 34.49
C ASP A 83 -7.95 -22.22 34.74
N PRO A 84 -7.67 -21.81 36.00
CA PRO A 84 -6.50 -21.01 36.32
C PRO A 84 -5.17 -21.74 36.10
N ALA A 85 -5.19 -23.07 35.94
CA ALA A 85 -4.01 -23.87 35.60
C ALA A 85 -3.69 -23.90 34.10
N SER A 86 -4.54 -23.30 33.25
CA SER A 86 -4.34 -23.30 31.79
C SER A 86 -3.09 -22.53 31.36
N ASP A 87 -2.47 -22.97 30.25
CA ASP A 87 -1.27 -22.35 29.65
C ASP A 87 -1.49 -20.86 29.25
N PHE A 88 -2.75 -20.40 29.21
CA PHE A 88 -3.13 -19.03 28.90
C PHE A 88 -2.75 -18.04 30.03
N PHE A 89 -2.96 -18.45 31.29
CA PHE A 89 -2.68 -17.65 32.50
C PHE A 89 -1.26 -17.86 33.06
N ALA A 90 -0.42 -18.66 32.41
CA ALA A 90 0.95 -18.90 32.84
C ALA A 90 1.78 -17.60 32.83
N ASP A 91 2.21 -17.15 34.02
CA ASP A 91 2.98 -15.92 34.23
C ASP A 91 4.44 -16.08 33.76
N PRO A 92 4.97 -15.17 32.92
CA PRO A 92 6.35 -15.19 32.45
C PRO A 92 7.41 -15.03 33.55
N THR A 93 7.06 -14.47 34.70
CA THR A 93 8.02 -14.19 35.79
C THR A 93 8.29 -15.43 36.67
N LYS A 94 7.28 -16.29 36.88
CA LYS A 94 7.42 -17.53 37.64
C LYS A 94 8.26 -18.57 36.88
N THR A 95 8.13 -18.65 35.56
CA THR A 95 8.87 -19.64 34.75
C THR A 95 10.39 -19.45 34.78
N LYS A 96 10.89 -18.23 35.00
CA LYS A 96 12.34 -18.00 35.12
C LYS A 96 12.91 -18.42 36.47
N ASN A 97 12.20 -18.15 37.56
CA ASN A 97 12.65 -18.49 38.89
C ASN A 97 12.59 -20.02 39.14
N ASP A 98 11.67 -20.72 38.49
CA ASP A 98 11.54 -22.18 38.59
C ASP A 98 12.63 -22.94 37.80
N ILE A 99 13.15 -22.37 36.71
CA ILE A 99 14.28 -22.96 35.93
C ILE A 99 15.57 -22.97 36.76
N GLU A 100 15.77 -22.01 37.66
CA GLU A 100 16.97 -21.94 38.49
C GLU A 100 16.88 -22.79 39.77
N ARG A 101 15.70 -23.31 40.15
CA ARG A 101 15.52 -23.90 41.50
C ARG A 101 15.06 -25.35 41.58
N HIS A 102 14.46 -26.00 40.58
CA HIS A 102 14.14 -27.43 40.71
C HIS A 102 14.04 -28.20 39.38
N ASP A 103 14.86 -29.25 39.25
CA ASP A 103 15.01 -30.12 38.07
C ASP A 103 13.88 -31.17 37.88
N HIS A 104 12.75 -31.08 38.59
CA HIS A 104 11.68 -32.10 38.48
C HIS A 104 10.22 -31.60 38.55
N SER A 105 9.94 -30.29 38.53
CA SER A 105 8.56 -29.82 38.30
C SER A 105 8.33 -29.65 36.81
N MET A 106 7.29 -30.27 36.24
CA MET A 106 6.87 -30.04 34.86
C MET A 106 6.76 -28.53 34.58
N SER A 107 7.74 -27.98 33.87
CA SER A 107 7.80 -26.57 33.51
C SER A 107 6.50 -26.20 32.80
N ARG A 108 5.70 -25.31 33.41
CA ARG A 108 4.50 -24.74 32.80
C ARG A 108 4.95 -23.93 31.58
N ARG A 109 4.88 -24.57 30.41
CA ARG A 109 5.37 -23.98 29.17
C ARG A 109 4.36 -22.95 28.71
N ARG A 110 4.69 -21.67 28.93
CA ARG A 110 3.94 -20.53 28.37
C ARG A 110 3.59 -20.84 26.92
N MET A 111 2.31 -20.73 26.59
CA MET A 111 1.84 -21.00 25.25
C MET A 111 2.58 -20.10 24.27
N SER A 112 3.29 -20.72 23.32
CA SER A 112 3.97 -20.00 22.25
C SER A 112 2.95 -19.25 21.40
N LYS A 113 3.34 -18.10 20.86
CA LYS A 113 2.52 -17.34 19.90
C LYS A 113 1.91 -18.25 18.85
N THR A 114 0.61 -18.06 18.61
CA THR A 114 -0.17 -18.80 17.63
C THR A 114 0.30 -18.49 16.21
N ASN A 115 0.71 -17.24 15.97
CA ASN A 115 1.17 -16.77 14.69
C ASN A 115 2.68 -16.51 14.59
N PHE A 116 3.16 -16.58 13.35
CA PHE A 116 4.53 -16.33 12.98
C PHE A 116 4.99 -14.96 13.45
N VAL A 117 6.09 -14.94 14.21
CA VAL A 117 6.81 -13.71 14.50
C VAL A 117 7.83 -13.51 13.39
N GLU A 118 7.60 -12.52 12.54
CA GLU A 118 8.60 -12.11 11.55
C GLU A 118 9.84 -11.61 12.28
N VAL A 119 10.94 -12.35 12.14
CA VAL A 119 12.25 -11.88 12.57
C VAL A 119 12.66 -10.81 11.57
N ARG A 120 12.41 -9.53 11.88
CA ARG A 120 12.81 -8.41 11.04
C ARG A 120 14.32 -8.46 10.82
N THR A 121 14.76 -8.97 9.68
CA THR A 121 16.14 -8.90 9.21
C THR A 121 16.20 -8.10 7.91
N PHE A 122 17.34 -7.47 7.65
CA PHE A 122 17.54 -6.70 6.42
C PHE A 122 17.32 -7.53 5.14
N LEU A 123 17.52 -8.86 5.21
CA LEU A 123 17.25 -9.80 4.13
C LEU A 123 15.77 -9.88 3.73
N HIS A 124 14.81 -9.49 4.60
CA HIS A 124 13.40 -9.38 4.23
C HIS A 124 13.16 -8.30 3.17
N LEU A 125 13.99 -7.26 3.12
CA LEU A 125 13.92 -6.23 2.08
C LEU A 125 14.28 -6.85 0.72
N PHE A 126 15.40 -7.58 0.64
CA PHE A 126 15.82 -8.25 -0.59
C PHE A 126 14.85 -9.35 -1.02
N ARG A 127 14.21 -10.05 -0.08
CA ARG A 127 13.14 -11.00 -0.40
C ARG A 127 11.92 -10.32 -1.00
N SER A 128 11.51 -9.17 -0.45
CA SER A 128 10.29 -8.47 -0.87
C SER A 128 10.45 -7.76 -2.21
N PHE A 129 11.65 -7.26 -2.51
CA PHE A 129 11.97 -6.51 -3.72
C PHE A 129 12.82 -7.33 -4.72
N ASP A 130 12.62 -8.65 -4.76
CA ASP A 130 13.26 -9.63 -5.65
C ASP A 130 13.36 -9.17 -7.11
N ARG A 131 12.22 -8.78 -7.68
CA ARG A 131 12.12 -8.39 -9.09
C ARG A 131 12.91 -7.13 -9.42
N MET A 132 12.98 -6.20 -8.48
CA MET A 132 13.64 -4.90 -8.68
C MET A 132 15.15 -5.07 -8.77
N TRP A 133 15.77 -5.71 -7.77
CA TRP A 133 17.22 -5.89 -7.78
C TRP A 133 17.66 -6.89 -8.85
N ALA A 134 16.86 -7.93 -9.13
CA ALA A 134 17.15 -8.84 -10.24
C ALA A 134 17.14 -8.09 -11.59
N PHE A 135 16.14 -7.25 -11.84
CA PHE A 135 16.09 -6.42 -13.04
C PHE A 135 17.31 -5.52 -13.18
N PHE A 136 17.72 -4.82 -12.11
CA PHE A 136 18.89 -3.93 -12.17
C PHE A 136 20.21 -4.67 -12.42
N ILE A 137 20.44 -5.82 -11.79
CA ILE A 137 21.66 -6.61 -12.02
C ILE A 137 21.72 -7.10 -13.47
N LEU A 138 20.59 -7.62 -13.99
CA LEU A 138 20.51 -8.15 -15.35
C LEU A 138 20.66 -7.04 -16.40
N ALA A 139 20.01 -5.89 -16.19
CA ALA A 139 20.15 -4.73 -17.07
C ALA A 139 21.57 -4.19 -17.06
N PHE A 140 22.20 -4.08 -15.88
CA PHE A 140 23.60 -3.68 -15.76
C PHE A 140 24.54 -4.62 -16.51
N GLN A 141 24.41 -5.93 -16.32
CA GLN A 141 25.19 -6.92 -17.06
C GLN A 141 25.00 -6.78 -18.58
N ALA A 142 23.76 -6.58 -19.04
CA ALA A 142 23.48 -6.37 -20.46
C ALA A 142 24.23 -5.16 -21.02
N MET A 143 24.16 -4.03 -20.32
CA MET A 143 24.81 -2.78 -20.73
C MET A 143 26.33 -2.92 -20.76
N VAL A 144 26.93 -3.59 -19.75
CA VAL A 144 28.37 -3.85 -19.72
C VAL A 144 28.81 -4.71 -20.91
N ILE A 145 28.06 -5.78 -21.24
CA ILE A 145 28.36 -6.65 -22.39
C ILE A 145 28.29 -5.86 -23.70
N ILE A 146 27.26 -5.03 -23.88
CA ILE A 146 27.08 -4.23 -25.10
C ILE A 146 28.19 -3.17 -25.22
N ALA A 147 28.51 -2.48 -24.13
CA ALA A 147 29.58 -1.49 -24.09
C ALA A 147 30.97 -2.12 -24.32
N TRP A 148 31.13 -3.41 -23.99
CA TRP A 148 32.35 -4.17 -24.27
C TRP A 148 32.43 -4.70 -25.72
N SER A 149 31.47 -4.41 -26.59
CA SER A 149 31.58 -4.71 -28.01
C SER A 149 32.60 -3.78 -28.73
N PRO A 150 33.12 -4.14 -29.92
CA PRO A 150 34.04 -3.29 -30.68
C PRO A 150 33.41 -2.00 -31.17
N SER A 151 32.10 -2.01 -31.44
CA SER A 151 31.33 -0.91 -32.03
C SER A 151 30.74 0.04 -30.98
N GLY A 152 30.53 -0.40 -29.72
CA GLY A 152 30.06 0.43 -28.61
C GLY A 152 28.65 1.04 -28.81
N SER A 153 27.96 0.69 -29.90
CA SER A 153 26.64 1.19 -30.28
C SER A 153 25.55 0.18 -29.93
N LEU A 154 24.32 0.64 -29.71
CA LEU A 154 23.16 -0.23 -29.44
C LEU A 154 22.83 -1.16 -30.62
N SER A 155 23.25 -0.83 -31.84
CA SER A 155 23.08 -1.69 -33.02
C SER A 155 23.97 -2.94 -32.99
N ALA A 156 25.00 -2.97 -32.14
CA ALA A 156 25.87 -4.13 -31.94
C ALA A 156 25.13 -5.37 -31.40
N ILE A 157 23.92 -5.19 -30.84
CA ILE A 157 23.09 -6.30 -30.35
C ILE A 157 22.71 -7.29 -31.47
N PHE A 158 22.64 -6.82 -32.72
CA PHE A 158 22.35 -7.67 -33.88
C PHE A 158 23.56 -8.49 -34.36
N GLU A 159 24.76 -8.23 -33.84
CA GLU A 159 25.92 -9.06 -34.14
C GLU A 159 25.80 -10.42 -33.44
N PRO A 160 25.93 -11.56 -34.15
CA PRO A 160 25.73 -12.89 -33.56
C PRO A 160 26.62 -13.19 -32.35
N ALA A 161 27.84 -12.61 -32.32
CA ALA A 161 28.78 -12.79 -31.22
C ALA A 161 28.34 -12.02 -29.96
N VAL A 162 27.89 -10.77 -30.12
CA VAL A 162 27.40 -9.95 -29.00
C VAL A 162 26.07 -10.49 -28.50
N PHE A 163 25.16 -10.88 -29.40
CA PHE A 163 23.89 -11.51 -29.05
C PHE A 163 24.10 -12.76 -28.18
N ARG A 164 25.04 -13.64 -28.56
CA ARG A 164 25.39 -14.83 -27.77
C ARG A 164 25.92 -14.46 -26.38
N ASN A 165 26.74 -13.43 -26.28
CA ASN A 165 27.25 -12.96 -24.99
C ASN A 165 26.12 -12.36 -24.14
N VAL A 166 25.22 -11.57 -24.73
CA VAL A 166 24.03 -11.02 -24.05
C VAL A 166 23.13 -12.15 -23.54
N MET A 167 23.02 -13.27 -24.24
CA MET A 167 22.25 -14.41 -23.76
C MET A 167 22.81 -15.04 -22.47
N THR A 168 24.03 -14.72 -22.02
CA THR A 168 24.53 -15.15 -20.70
C THR A 168 23.78 -14.51 -19.52
N ILE A 169 22.99 -13.46 -19.77
CA ILE A 169 22.09 -12.85 -18.78
C ILE A 169 21.08 -13.88 -18.25
N PHE A 170 20.68 -14.88 -19.04
CA PHE A 170 19.76 -15.91 -18.57
C PHE A 170 20.39 -16.85 -17.54
N ILE A 171 21.71 -17.08 -17.63
CA ILE A 171 22.46 -17.84 -16.63
C ILE A 171 22.48 -17.10 -15.29
N THR A 172 22.77 -15.79 -15.33
CA THR A 172 22.76 -14.98 -14.12
C THR A 172 21.34 -14.85 -13.57
N ALA A 173 20.31 -14.70 -14.41
CA ALA A 173 18.91 -14.70 -13.97
C ALA A 173 18.54 -16.00 -13.23
N ALA A 174 19.00 -17.16 -13.70
CA ALA A 174 18.77 -18.43 -13.01
C ALA A 174 19.48 -18.51 -11.66
N PHE A 175 20.71 -17.97 -11.56
CA PHE A 175 21.42 -17.84 -10.29
C PHE A 175 20.69 -16.90 -9.31
N LEU A 176 20.17 -15.76 -9.78
CA LEU A 176 19.40 -14.85 -8.93
C LEU A 176 18.08 -15.48 -8.46
N ASN A 177 17.40 -16.24 -9.32
CA ASN A 177 16.21 -17.00 -8.93
C ASN A 177 16.52 -18.09 -7.89
N PHE A 178 17.68 -18.76 -8.00
CA PHE A 178 18.14 -19.69 -6.98
C PHE A 178 18.45 -18.98 -5.65
N LEU A 179 19.11 -17.82 -5.68
CA LEU A 179 19.35 -17.01 -4.49
C LEU A 179 18.04 -16.58 -3.83
N GLN A 180 17.06 -16.14 -4.61
CA GLN A 180 15.72 -15.81 -4.13
C GLN A 180 15.06 -17.02 -3.45
N ALA A 181 15.02 -18.18 -4.11
CA ALA A 181 14.42 -19.38 -3.55
C ALA A 181 15.11 -19.80 -2.24
N THR A 182 16.43 -19.62 -2.15
CA THR A 182 17.21 -19.87 -0.93
C THR A 182 16.81 -18.90 0.19
N LEU A 183 16.71 -17.60 -0.10
CA LEU A 183 16.27 -16.59 0.86
C LEU A 183 14.85 -16.86 1.37
N GLU A 184 13.93 -17.31 0.50
CA GLU A 184 12.58 -17.70 0.91
C GLU A 184 12.58 -18.86 1.90
N ILE A 185 13.43 -19.87 1.71
CA ILE A 185 13.55 -21.01 2.64
C ILE A 185 14.17 -20.58 3.96
N VAL A 186 15.31 -19.88 3.92
CA VAL A 186 16.07 -19.47 5.11
C VAL A 186 15.23 -18.54 5.99
N LEU A 187 14.57 -17.54 5.40
CA LEU A 187 13.77 -16.57 6.17
C LEU A 187 12.48 -17.17 6.70
N ASN A 188 11.89 -18.16 6.01
CA ASN A 188 10.70 -18.85 6.49
C ASN A 188 11.03 -20.04 7.41
N TRP A 189 12.30 -20.39 7.66
CA TRP A 189 12.68 -21.61 8.38
C TRP A 189 11.93 -21.80 9.71
N LYS A 190 11.80 -20.72 10.49
CA LYS A 190 11.04 -20.75 11.76
C LYS A 190 9.53 -20.84 11.57
N ALA A 191 9.00 -20.33 10.46
CA ALA A 191 7.58 -20.39 10.08
C ALA A 191 7.15 -21.77 9.57
N TRP A 192 8.08 -22.63 9.15
CA TRP A 192 7.74 -23.92 8.53
C TRP A 192 6.89 -24.83 9.41
N ARG A 193 7.01 -24.70 10.74
CA ARG A 193 6.17 -25.46 11.68
C ARG A 193 4.70 -25.04 11.70
N SER A 194 4.38 -23.81 11.28
CA SER A 194 3.01 -23.27 11.26
C SER A 194 2.40 -23.18 9.86
N LEU A 195 3.18 -23.45 8.80
CA LEU A 195 2.71 -23.37 7.42
C LEU A 195 1.87 -24.59 7.03
N VAL A 196 0.84 -24.37 6.20
CA VAL A 196 0.05 -25.45 5.61
C VAL A 196 0.93 -26.28 4.68
N CYS A 197 0.82 -27.61 4.73
CA CYS A 197 1.62 -28.54 3.93
C CYS A 197 1.70 -28.19 2.43
N SER A 198 0.58 -27.76 1.83
CA SER A 198 0.55 -27.31 0.42
C SER A 198 1.49 -26.12 0.14
N GLN A 199 1.62 -25.19 1.08
CA GLN A 199 2.54 -24.05 0.94
C GLN A 199 3.99 -24.51 1.10
N MET A 200 4.28 -25.41 2.03
CA MET A 200 5.62 -25.98 2.21
C MET A 200 6.10 -26.67 0.92
N ILE A 201 5.28 -27.55 0.35
CA ILE A 201 5.57 -28.26 -0.91
C ILE A 201 5.88 -27.26 -2.03
N ARG A 202 5.13 -26.16 -2.13
CA ARG A 202 5.35 -25.13 -3.15
C ARG A 202 6.73 -24.47 -3.05
N HIS A 203 7.18 -24.12 -1.85
CA HIS A 203 8.50 -23.48 -1.68
C HIS A 203 9.64 -24.46 -2.01
N VAL A 204 9.51 -25.73 -1.59
CA VAL A 204 10.48 -26.78 -1.94
C VAL A 204 10.51 -27.01 -3.45
N LEU A 205 9.35 -27.10 -4.11
CA LEU A 205 9.27 -27.33 -5.55
C LEU A 205 9.87 -26.15 -6.34
N LYS A 206 9.64 -24.91 -5.93
CA LYS A 206 10.28 -23.74 -6.53
C LYS A 206 11.81 -23.79 -6.42
N PHE A 207 12.33 -24.23 -5.28
CA PHE A 207 13.77 -24.37 -5.06
C PHE A 207 14.38 -25.47 -5.95
N VAL A 208 13.73 -26.63 -6.06
CA VAL A 208 14.16 -27.72 -6.95
C VAL A 208 14.15 -27.25 -8.42
N VAL A 209 13.10 -26.56 -8.86
CA VAL A 209 13.03 -26.01 -10.22
C VAL A 209 14.12 -24.96 -10.47
N ALA A 210 14.42 -24.10 -9.48
CA ALA A 210 15.51 -23.13 -9.60
C ALA A 210 16.88 -23.80 -9.74
N ILE A 211 17.16 -24.86 -8.98
CA ILE A 211 18.38 -25.68 -9.14
C ILE A 211 18.44 -26.31 -10.53
N GLY A 212 17.31 -26.85 -11.02
CA GLY A 212 17.21 -27.42 -12.36
C GLY A 212 17.67 -26.42 -13.43
N TRP A 213 17.15 -25.19 -13.40
CA TRP A 213 17.55 -24.15 -14.35
C TRP A 213 18.99 -23.64 -14.15
N LEU A 214 19.47 -23.59 -12.90
CA LEU A 214 20.85 -23.26 -12.59
C LEU A 214 21.86 -24.25 -13.20
N ILE A 215 21.46 -25.51 -13.40
CA ILE A 215 22.30 -26.53 -14.04
C ILE A 215 22.07 -26.53 -15.56
N ILE A 216 20.81 -26.54 -16.02
CA ILE A 216 20.47 -26.68 -17.44
C ILE A 216 21.06 -25.54 -18.29
N LEU A 217 20.96 -24.29 -17.85
CA LEU A 217 21.36 -23.13 -18.67
C LEU A 217 22.89 -23.03 -18.87
N PRO A 218 23.75 -23.15 -17.84
CA PRO A 218 25.20 -23.19 -18.05
C PRO A 218 25.66 -24.38 -18.89
N VAL A 219 25.05 -25.56 -18.71
CA VAL A 219 25.43 -26.78 -19.43
C VAL A 219 25.10 -26.68 -20.91
N THR A 220 23.90 -26.21 -21.24
CA THR A 220 23.50 -25.99 -22.63
C THR A 220 24.29 -24.85 -23.29
N TYR A 221 24.69 -23.82 -22.54
CA TYR A 221 25.61 -22.78 -23.02
C TYR A 221 27.02 -23.32 -23.29
N SER A 222 27.54 -24.19 -22.42
CA SER A 222 28.85 -24.82 -22.60
C SER A 222 28.93 -25.72 -23.81
N SER A 223 27.92 -26.55 -24.04
CA SER A 223 27.90 -27.47 -25.18
C SER A 223 27.84 -26.70 -26.51
N SER A 224 27.51 -25.41 -26.46
CA SER A 224 27.61 -24.48 -27.58
C SER A 224 29.02 -23.86 -27.75
N ILE A 225 29.93 -24.00 -26.79
CA ILE A 225 31.30 -23.46 -26.83
C ILE A 225 32.28 -24.56 -27.22
N GLN A 226 33.14 -24.30 -28.22
CA GLN A 226 34.11 -25.26 -28.74
C GLN A 226 35.20 -25.68 -27.73
N ASN A 227 35.41 -24.93 -26.63
CA ASN A 227 36.41 -25.24 -25.58
C ASN A 227 35.85 -25.00 -24.15
N PRO A 228 35.28 -26.01 -23.47
CA PRO A 228 34.78 -25.85 -22.10
C PRO A 228 35.90 -25.92 -21.04
N THR A 229 35.92 -24.98 -20.09
CA THR A 229 36.88 -24.94 -18.97
C THR A 229 36.32 -25.55 -17.68
N GLY A 230 37.13 -26.38 -16.99
CA GLY A 230 36.96 -26.81 -15.60
C GLY A 230 35.61 -27.44 -15.22
N LEU A 231 34.85 -26.72 -14.37
CA LEU A 231 33.51 -27.12 -13.92
C LEU A 231 32.54 -27.39 -15.08
N ILE A 232 32.75 -26.69 -16.18
CA ILE A 232 31.87 -26.72 -17.33
C ILE A 232 32.07 -28.01 -18.14
N LYS A 233 33.29 -28.55 -18.15
CA LYS A 233 33.64 -29.85 -18.75
C LYS A 233 33.10 -31.05 -17.95
N PHE A 234 32.97 -30.90 -16.63
CA PHE A 234 32.41 -31.94 -15.76
C PHE A 234 30.94 -32.22 -16.10
N PHE A 235 30.14 -31.17 -16.32
CA PHE A 235 28.72 -31.33 -16.62
C PHE A 235 28.42 -31.71 -18.08
N SER A 236 29.23 -31.27 -19.05
CA SER A 236 29.07 -31.71 -20.45
C SER A 236 29.26 -33.23 -20.60
N ASN A 237 30.13 -33.83 -19.77
CA ASN A 237 30.34 -35.28 -19.76
C ASN A 237 29.17 -36.07 -19.17
N TRP A 238 28.36 -35.46 -18.30
CA TRP A 238 27.18 -36.13 -17.71
C TRP A 238 26.04 -36.26 -18.72
N ILE A 239 25.76 -35.22 -19.50
CA ILE A 239 24.53 -35.15 -20.33
C ILE A 239 24.72 -35.59 -21.79
N GLY A 240 25.94 -35.98 -22.19
CA GLY A 240 26.20 -36.46 -23.55
C GLY A 240 26.27 -35.31 -24.58
N ASN A 241 26.97 -35.58 -25.68
CA ASN A 241 27.30 -34.60 -26.73
C ASN A 241 26.06 -34.13 -27.50
N PHE A 242 25.32 -33.18 -26.93
CA PHE A 242 24.30 -32.41 -27.65
C PHE A 242 24.93 -31.15 -28.23
N GLN A 243 25.62 -31.30 -29.37
CA GLN A 243 26.22 -30.20 -30.12
C GLN A 243 25.19 -29.55 -31.04
N SER A 244 24.50 -28.50 -30.58
CA SER A 244 23.97 -27.47 -31.49
C SER A 244 23.58 -26.19 -30.75
N GLN A 245 23.91 -25.06 -31.37
CA GLN A 245 23.62 -23.70 -30.93
C GLN A 245 22.11 -23.41 -30.75
N SER A 246 21.24 -24.25 -31.34
CA SER A 246 19.78 -24.17 -31.24
C SER A 246 19.23 -24.61 -29.88
N ILE A 247 19.91 -25.52 -29.17
CA ILE A 247 19.40 -26.12 -27.92
C ILE A 247 19.41 -25.08 -26.79
N TYR A 248 20.43 -24.25 -26.71
CA TYR A 248 20.50 -23.18 -25.71
C TYR A 248 19.39 -22.14 -25.92
N ASN A 249 19.17 -21.71 -27.17
CA ASN A 249 18.09 -20.78 -27.49
C ASN A 249 16.70 -21.36 -27.15
N PHE A 250 16.50 -22.66 -27.39
CA PHE A 250 15.27 -23.34 -27.00
C PHE A 250 15.10 -23.42 -25.47
N ALA A 251 16.16 -23.74 -24.73
CA ALA A 251 16.15 -23.76 -23.27
C ALA A 251 15.84 -22.36 -22.68
N VAL A 252 16.43 -21.31 -23.25
CA VAL A 252 16.14 -19.91 -22.88
C VAL A 252 14.68 -19.55 -23.18
N ALA A 253 14.15 -19.93 -24.35
CA ALA A 253 12.76 -19.67 -24.70
C ALA A 253 11.79 -20.37 -23.71
N LEU A 254 12.08 -21.62 -23.35
CA LEU A 254 11.29 -22.38 -22.36
C LEU A 254 11.38 -21.75 -20.96
N TYR A 255 12.56 -21.28 -20.55
CA TYR A 255 12.77 -20.57 -19.28
C TYR A 255 11.99 -19.25 -19.22
N MET A 256 11.89 -18.52 -20.34
CA MET A 256 11.21 -17.22 -20.41
C MET A 256 9.69 -17.31 -20.53
N LEU A 257 9.17 -18.44 -20.99
CA LEU A 257 7.75 -18.67 -21.26
C LEU A 257 6.83 -18.29 -20.08
N PRO A 258 7.11 -18.65 -18.80
CA PRO A 258 6.29 -18.21 -17.66
C PRO A 258 6.25 -16.69 -17.47
N ASN A 259 7.38 -16.01 -17.68
CA ASN A 259 7.46 -14.56 -17.57
C ASN A 259 6.71 -13.85 -18.71
N ILE A 260 6.78 -14.40 -19.92
CA ILE A 260 6.02 -13.90 -21.08
C ILE A 260 4.52 -14.03 -20.82
N PHE A 261 4.06 -15.18 -20.32
CA PHE A 261 2.65 -15.34 -19.93
C PHE A 261 2.23 -14.36 -18.83
N SER A 262 3.09 -14.14 -17.83
CA SER A 262 2.81 -13.14 -16.79
C SER A 262 2.70 -11.72 -17.36
N ALA A 263 3.57 -11.33 -18.29
CA ALA A 263 3.53 -10.02 -18.95
C ALA A 263 2.28 -9.88 -19.83
N LEU A 264 1.93 -10.93 -20.57
CA LEU A 264 0.75 -10.98 -21.41
C LEU A 264 -0.53 -10.87 -20.57
N PHE A 265 -0.64 -11.57 -19.45
CA PHE A 265 -1.77 -11.40 -18.52
C PHE A 265 -1.79 -10.03 -17.84
N PHE A 266 -0.64 -9.38 -17.67
CA PHE A 266 -0.58 -8.04 -17.12
C PHE A 266 -1.13 -6.99 -18.10
N ILE A 267 -0.79 -7.09 -19.39
CA ILE A 267 -1.27 -6.18 -20.44
C ILE A 267 -2.75 -6.46 -20.76
N PHE A 268 -3.13 -7.73 -20.92
CA PHE A 268 -4.49 -8.14 -21.24
C PHE A 268 -5.34 -8.36 -19.99
N LEU A 269 -5.78 -7.24 -19.41
CA LEU A 269 -6.64 -7.20 -18.23
C LEU A 269 -7.93 -8.04 -18.35
N PRO A 270 -8.62 -8.13 -19.50
CA PRO A 270 -9.78 -9.00 -19.66
C PRO A 270 -9.46 -10.48 -19.45
N MET A 271 -8.33 -10.96 -19.98
CA MET A 271 -7.89 -12.35 -19.81
C MET A 271 -7.53 -12.64 -18.35
N ARG A 272 -6.86 -11.72 -17.68
CA ARG A 272 -6.53 -11.85 -16.25
C ARG A 272 -7.78 -11.86 -15.37
N ARG A 273 -8.74 -10.97 -15.62
CA ARG A 273 -10.04 -10.96 -14.91
C ARG A 273 -10.79 -12.27 -15.14
N ALA A 274 -10.78 -12.82 -16.36
CA ALA A 274 -11.41 -14.10 -16.67
C ALA A 274 -10.72 -15.27 -15.95
N LEU A 275 -9.38 -15.31 -15.95
CA LEU A 275 -8.59 -16.31 -15.25
C LEU A 275 -8.83 -16.26 -13.73
N GLU A 276 -8.88 -15.07 -13.16
CA GLU A 276 -9.11 -14.91 -11.72
C GLU A 276 -10.56 -15.17 -11.31
N ARG A 277 -11.55 -14.99 -12.18
CA ARG A 277 -12.94 -15.40 -11.90
C ARG A 277 -13.19 -16.88 -12.15
N SER A 278 -12.39 -17.51 -13.00
CA SER A 278 -12.54 -18.92 -13.33
C SER A 278 -12.29 -19.82 -12.12
N ASN A 279 -13.22 -20.73 -11.87
CA ASN A 279 -13.11 -21.72 -10.79
C ASN A 279 -12.63 -23.09 -11.29
N SER A 280 -12.09 -23.17 -12.51
CA SER A 280 -11.64 -24.44 -13.08
C SER A 280 -10.43 -25.01 -12.31
N ARG A 281 -10.33 -26.35 -12.26
CA ARG A 281 -9.25 -27.04 -11.54
C ARG A 281 -7.87 -26.71 -12.12
N ILE A 282 -7.78 -26.59 -13.45
CA ILE A 282 -6.55 -26.28 -14.17
C ILE A 282 -6.08 -24.86 -13.84
N VAL A 283 -6.99 -23.88 -13.90
CA VAL A 283 -6.66 -22.48 -13.55
C VAL A 283 -6.29 -22.35 -12.09
N ARG A 284 -6.96 -23.10 -11.20
CA ARG A 284 -6.61 -23.14 -9.78
C ARG A 284 -5.22 -23.71 -9.53
N PHE A 285 -4.81 -24.73 -10.28
CA PHE A 285 -3.46 -25.29 -10.21
C PHE A 285 -2.41 -24.33 -10.78
N LEU A 286 -2.70 -23.71 -11.92
CA LEU A 286 -1.83 -22.71 -12.54
C LEU A 286 -1.63 -21.50 -11.61
N LEU A 287 -2.71 -20.97 -11.04
CA LEU A 287 -2.64 -19.89 -10.05
C LEU A 287 -1.91 -20.30 -8.76
N TRP A 288 -2.01 -21.57 -8.34
CA TRP A 288 -1.25 -22.08 -7.19
C TRP A 288 0.27 -22.01 -7.43
N TRP A 289 0.69 -22.22 -8.69
CA TRP A 289 2.09 -22.14 -9.14
C TRP A 289 2.55 -20.69 -9.41
N THR A 290 1.78 -19.90 -10.16
CA THR A 290 2.20 -18.59 -10.71
C THR A 290 1.82 -17.37 -9.88
N GLN A 291 0.77 -17.43 -9.04
CA GLN A 291 0.19 -16.25 -8.38
C GLN A 291 -0.03 -16.42 -6.86
N GLN A 292 -0.16 -15.29 -6.17
CA GLN A 292 -0.28 -15.14 -4.72
C GLN A 292 -1.35 -16.02 -4.04
N PRO A 293 -1.19 -16.34 -2.74
CA PRO A 293 -2.18 -17.10 -1.98
C PRO A 293 -3.56 -16.43 -2.04
N LYS A 294 -4.61 -17.26 -2.05
CA LYS A 294 -6.04 -16.92 -2.24
C LYS A 294 -6.64 -15.84 -1.30
N LEU A 295 -5.85 -15.26 -0.39
CA LEU A 295 -6.29 -14.29 0.62
C LEU A 295 -6.30 -12.83 0.13
N TYR A 296 -6.03 -12.56 -1.15
CA TYR A 296 -6.16 -11.20 -1.67
C TYR A 296 -7.65 -10.80 -1.76
N VAL A 297 -8.08 -9.96 -0.82
CA VAL A 297 -9.48 -9.52 -0.64
C VAL A 297 -10.00 -8.73 -1.87
N ALA A 298 -9.13 -8.09 -2.64
CA ALA A 298 -9.48 -7.31 -3.83
C ALA A 298 -9.39 -8.09 -5.16
N ARG A 299 -9.60 -9.42 -5.14
CA ARG A 299 -9.54 -10.25 -6.35
C ARG A 299 -10.60 -9.82 -7.38
N GLY A 300 -10.15 -9.49 -8.59
CA GLY A 300 -11.02 -9.01 -9.67
C GLY A 300 -11.41 -7.53 -9.59
N MET A 301 -10.93 -6.80 -8.58
CA MET A 301 -11.04 -5.32 -8.49
C MET A 301 -9.81 -4.70 -9.14
N TYR A 302 -9.69 -4.83 -10.46
CA TYR A 302 -8.67 -4.11 -11.21
C TYR A 302 -9.21 -2.76 -11.68
N GLU A 303 -8.36 -1.73 -11.59
CA GLU A 303 -8.63 -0.43 -12.20
C GLU A 303 -8.92 -0.54 -13.69
N ASP A 304 -9.44 0.54 -14.25
CA ASP A 304 -9.70 0.66 -15.67
C ASP A 304 -8.42 0.45 -16.49
N THR A 305 -8.59 -0.19 -17.66
CA THR A 305 -7.50 -0.47 -18.60
C THR A 305 -6.72 0.79 -18.97
N CYS A 306 -7.40 1.95 -19.03
CA CYS A 306 -6.76 3.23 -19.32
C CYS A 306 -5.81 3.67 -18.18
N SER A 307 -6.22 3.53 -16.92
CA SER A 307 -5.38 3.87 -15.77
C SER A 307 -4.16 2.96 -15.68
N LEU A 308 -4.36 1.66 -15.92
CA LEU A 308 -3.26 0.71 -16.01
C LEU A 308 -2.29 1.11 -17.14
N LEU A 309 -2.80 1.41 -18.33
CA LEU A 309 -1.96 1.79 -19.46
C LEU A 309 -1.14 3.05 -19.14
N LYS A 310 -1.76 4.09 -18.56
CA LYS A 310 -1.07 5.30 -18.10
C LYS A 310 0.06 4.96 -17.13
N TYR A 311 -0.21 4.12 -16.13
CA TYR A 311 0.78 3.67 -15.16
C TYR A 311 1.92 2.88 -15.82
N THR A 312 1.62 1.97 -16.76
CA THR A 312 2.64 1.19 -17.46
C THR A 312 3.51 2.06 -18.36
N THR A 313 2.91 3.01 -19.09
CA THR A 313 3.65 3.94 -19.95
C THR A 313 4.56 4.84 -19.13
N PHE A 314 4.12 5.30 -17.95
CA PHE A 314 4.94 6.06 -17.01
C PHE A 314 6.22 5.30 -16.64
N TRP A 315 6.09 4.06 -16.19
CA TRP A 315 7.26 3.25 -15.78
C TRP A 315 8.14 2.83 -16.95
N ILE A 316 7.57 2.49 -18.10
CA ILE A 316 8.35 2.14 -19.30
C ILE A 316 9.19 3.34 -19.74
N LEU A 317 8.59 4.52 -19.81
CA LEU A 317 9.30 5.73 -20.23
C LEU A 317 10.41 6.10 -19.25
N LEU A 318 10.12 6.08 -17.95
CA LEU A 318 11.10 6.32 -16.88
C LEU A 318 12.28 5.34 -16.99
N LEU A 319 12.01 4.04 -17.12
CA LEU A 319 13.05 3.02 -17.22
C LEU A 319 13.88 3.15 -18.50
N ILE A 320 13.28 3.50 -19.64
CA ILE A 320 14.02 3.74 -20.89
C ILE A 320 14.98 4.91 -20.72
N CYS A 321 14.51 6.05 -20.19
CA CYS A 321 15.35 7.22 -19.95
C CYS A 321 16.49 6.89 -18.97
N LYS A 322 16.19 6.19 -17.87
CA LYS A 322 17.17 5.74 -16.88
C LYS A 322 18.25 4.85 -17.49
N LEU A 323 17.85 3.81 -18.23
CA LEU A 323 18.79 2.89 -18.86
C LEU A 323 19.63 3.56 -19.95
N ALA A 324 19.04 4.48 -20.72
CA ALA A 324 19.78 5.26 -21.70
C ALA A 324 20.84 6.14 -21.03
N PHE A 325 20.48 6.86 -19.96
CA PHE A 325 21.41 7.68 -19.20
C PHE A 325 22.56 6.84 -18.61
N SER A 326 22.23 5.73 -17.92
CA SER A 326 23.24 4.81 -17.37
C SER A 326 24.17 4.24 -18.45
N TYR A 327 23.65 3.91 -19.63
CA TYR A 327 24.50 3.39 -20.71
C TYR A 327 25.47 4.44 -21.24
N TYR A 328 24.96 5.61 -21.64
CA TYR A 328 25.75 6.63 -22.33
C TYR A 328 26.69 7.40 -21.39
N VAL A 329 26.25 7.70 -20.16
CA VAL A 329 26.97 8.56 -19.22
C VAL A 329 27.82 7.76 -18.23
N GLU A 330 27.34 6.60 -17.79
CA GLU A 330 28.03 5.84 -16.72
C GLU A 330 28.91 4.72 -17.29
N ILE A 331 28.34 3.82 -18.09
CA ILE A 331 28.98 2.55 -18.44
C ILE A 331 29.91 2.71 -19.66
N SER A 332 29.43 3.30 -20.75
CA SER A 332 30.20 3.47 -21.99
C SER A 332 31.58 4.15 -21.79
N PRO A 333 31.69 5.30 -21.10
CA PRO A 333 32.98 5.97 -20.92
C PRO A 333 33.94 5.20 -20.01
N LEU A 334 33.45 4.28 -19.18
CA LEU A 334 34.25 3.52 -18.23
C LEU A 334 34.95 2.31 -18.86
N VAL A 335 34.37 1.75 -19.93
CA VAL A 335 34.91 0.56 -20.59
C VAL A 335 36.27 0.83 -21.24
N GLY A 336 36.45 2.00 -21.86
CA GLY A 336 37.72 2.39 -22.49
C GLY A 336 38.91 2.37 -21.51
N PRO A 337 38.86 3.16 -20.42
CA PRO A 337 39.87 3.12 -19.36
C PRO A 337 40.08 1.73 -18.76
N THR A 338 38.98 0.97 -18.54
CA THR A 338 39.06 -0.38 -17.97
C THR A 338 39.84 -1.34 -18.87
N ARG A 339 39.62 -1.30 -20.19
CA ARG A 339 40.39 -2.11 -21.16
C ARG A 339 41.89 -1.78 -21.10
N THR A 340 42.24 -0.50 -21.01
CA THR A 340 43.63 -0.05 -20.91
C THR A 340 44.28 -0.54 -19.61
N ILE A 341 43.59 -0.44 -18.47
CA ILE A 341 44.09 -0.92 -17.17
C ILE A 341 44.30 -2.44 -17.17
N MET A 342 43.39 -3.19 -17.78
CA MET A 342 43.52 -4.65 -17.92
C MET A 342 44.68 -5.04 -18.84
N PHE A 343 44.91 -4.30 -19.93
CA PHE A 343 46.04 -4.51 -20.84
C PHE A 343 47.40 -4.22 -20.17
N LEU A 344 47.46 -3.19 -19.31
CA LEU A 344 48.64 -2.80 -18.53
C LEU A 344 48.97 -3.77 -17.37
N GLY A 345 48.11 -4.76 -17.09
CA GLY A 345 48.12 -5.66 -15.92
C GLY A 345 49.32 -6.59 -15.71
N ARG A 346 50.45 -6.39 -16.41
CA ARG A 346 51.70 -7.15 -16.15
C ARG A 346 52.59 -6.55 -15.07
N GLY A 347 52.32 -5.33 -14.58
CA GLY A 347 53.05 -4.72 -13.47
C GLY A 347 52.43 -5.07 -12.11
N LYS A 348 53.23 -5.52 -11.13
CA LYS A 348 52.78 -5.67 -9.73
C LYS A 348 52.47 -4.29 -9.16
N TYR A 349 51.18 -3.94 -9.08
CA TYR A 349 50.74 -2.72 -8.40
C TYR A 349 50.66 -2.98 -6.89
N ILE A 350 51.55 -2.34 -6.12
CA ILE A 350 51.57 -2.46 -4.65
C ILE A 350 50.57 -1.44 -4.11
N TRP A 351 49.41 -1.92 -3.65
CA TRP A 351 48.45 -1.11 -2.91
C TRP A 351 49.00 -0.82 -1.51
N HIS A 352 48.84 0.42 -1.03
CA HIS A 352 49.10 0.74 0.38
C HIS A 352 47.96 0.16 1.25
N GLU A 353 48.35 -0.74 2.15
CA GLU A 353 47.69 -1.25 3.37
C GLU A 353 46.42 -2.12 3.30
N PHE A 354 45.48 -1.97 2.36
CA PHE A 354 44.19 -2.70 2.49
C PHE A 354 44.11 -4.07 1.78
N PHE A 355 44.74 -4.26 0.62
CA PHE A 355 44.68 -5.53 -0.13
C PHE A 355 46.01 -5.87 -0.83
N PRO A 356 47.00 -6.43 -0.11
CA PRO A 356 48.38 -6.61 -0.60
C PRO A 356 48.56 -7.68 -1.70
N TYR A 357 47.54 -8.50 -2.02
CA TYR A 357 47.68 -9.66 -2.91
C TYR A 357 46.63 -9.78 -4.03
N LEU A 358 46.10 -8.66 -4.55
CA LEU A 358 45.22 -8.70 -5.72
C LEU A 358 46.02 -8.83 -7.02
N GLN A 359 46.15 -10.06 -7.51
CA GLN A 359 46.68 -10.35 -8.84
C GLN A 359 45.81 -9.68 -9.94
N HIS A 360 46.43 -9.22 -11.03
CA HIS A 360 45.78 -8.66 -12.24
C HIS A 360 45.06 -7.29 -12.13
N ASN A 361 45.56 -6.33 -11.33
CA ASN A 361 44.98 -4.96 -11.24
C ASN A 361 43.46 -4.90 -10.96
N LEU A 362 42.84 -6.01 -10.51
CA LEU A 362 41.40 -6.13 -10.32
C LEU A 362 40.89 -5.22 -9.20
N GLY A 363 41.72 -4.94 -8.19
CA GLY A 363 41.40 -3.98 -7.14
C GLY A 363 41.18 -2.57 -7.67
N VAL A 364 42.02 -2.12 -8.62
CA VAL A 364 41.89 -0.79 -9.24
C VAL A 364 40.60 -0.70 -10.06
N VAL A 365 40.28 -1.74 -10.83
CA VAL A 365 39.02 -1.83 -11.57
C VAL A 365 37.83 -1.78 -10.61
N PHE A 366 37.88 -2.56 -9.52
CA PHE A 366 36.80 -2.55 -8.53
C PHE A 366 36.59 -1.17 -7.90
N THR A 367 37.66 -0.47 -7.51
CA THR A 367 37.56 0.88 -6.91
C THR A 367 36.98 1.90 -7.89
N ILE A 368 37.32 1.80 -9.18
CA ILE A 368 36.77 2.68 -10.22
C ILE A 368 35.28 2.40 -10.49
N TRP A 369 34.90 1.12 -10.50
CA TRP A 369 33.51 0.72 -10.79
C TRP A 369 32.57 0.86 -9.60
N ALA A 370 33.04 0.70 -8.35
CA ALA A 370 32.20 0.70 -7.16
C ALA A 370 31.33 1.97 -6.99
N PRO A 371 31.87 3.21 -7.11
CA PRO A 371 31.05 4.42 -7.03
C PRO A 371 30.00 4.49 -8.14
N ILE A 372 30.35 4.07 -9.36
CA ILE A 372 29.46 4.15 -10.53
C ILE A 372 28.31 3.15 -10.39
N VAL A 373 28.58 1.93 -9.91
CA VAL A 373 27.55 0.95 -9.59
C VAL A 373 26.62 1.46 -8.49
N MET A 374 27.15 2.17 -7.49
CA MET A 374 26.33 2.77 -6.43
C MET A 374 25.41 3.87 -6.99
N VAL A 375 25.92 4.75 -7.85
CA VAL A 375 25.12 5.79 -8.52
C VAL A 375 24.04 5.14 -9.39
N TYR A 376 24.38 4.11 -10.18
CA TYR A 376 23.44 3.35 -11.01
C TYR A 376 22.22 2.81 -10.23
N LEU A 377 22.43 2.37 -8.98
CA LEU A 377 21.36 1.88 -8.11
C LEU A 377 20.52 3.03 -7.52
N MET A 378 21.16 4.14 -7.13
CA MET A 378 20.50 5.32 -6.54
C MET A 378 19.73 6.16 -7.56
N ASP A 379 20.21 6.24 -8.80
CA ASP A 379 19.69 7.13 -9.86
C ASP A 379 18.20 6.90 -10.17
N THR A 380 17.68 5.70 -9.91
CA THR A 380 16.24 5.40 -10.05
C THR A 380 15.36 6.36 -9.23
N GLN A 381 15.82 6.79 -8.05
CA GLN A 381 15.08 7.75 -7.22
C GLN A 381 15.06 9.15 -7.85
N ILE A 382 16.16 9.55 -8.49
CA ILE A 382 16.29 10.84 -9.17
C ILE A 382 15.35 10.88 -10.37
N TRP A 383 15.40 9.87 -11.24
CA TRP A 383 14.50 9.75 -12.38
C TRP A 383 13.03 9.68 -11.95
N TYR A 384 12.73 8.95 -10.88
CA TYR A 384 11.39 8.92 -10.32
C TYR A 384 10.92 10.31 -9.88
N ALA A 385 11.74 11.07 -9.14
CA ALA A 385 11.37 12.41 -8.69
C ALA A 385 11.12 13.38 -9.85
N ILE A 386 11.93 13.32 -10.91
CA ILE A 386 11.76 14.15 -12.12
C ILE A 386 10.43 13.79 -12.81
N PHE A 387 10.22 12.51 -13.12
CA PHE A 387 9.02 12.06 -13.81
C PHE A 387 7.75 12.26 -12.97
N SER A 388 7.80 12.00 -11.65
CA SER A 388 6.66 12.22 -10.76
C SER A 388 6.27 13.70 -10.69
N THR A 389 7.25 14.61 -10.72
CA THR A 389 7.00 16.06 -10.72
C THR A 389 6.37 16.51 -12.04
N ILE A 390 6.87 16.02 -13.17
CA ILE A 390 6.32 16.36 -14.50
C ILE A 390 4.90 15.81 -14.65
N CYS A 391 4.70 14.51 -14.42
CA CYS A 391 3.39 13.87 -14.54
C CYS A 391 2.40 14.39 -13.50
N GLY A 392 2.86 14.63 -12.27
CA GLY A 392 2.06 15.26 -11.21
C GLY A 392 1.66 16.68 -11.57
N GLY A 393 2.57 17.47 -12.13
CA GLY A 393 2.28 18.82 -12.62
C GLY A 393 1.27 18.84 -13.76
N VAL A 394 1.43 17.95 -14.74
CA VAL A 394 0.49 17.80 -15.88
C VAL A 394 -0.89 17.36 -15.39
N ASN A 395 -0.97 16.34 -14.53
CA ASN A 395 -2.23 15.87 -13.96
C ASN A 395 -2.89 16.93 -13.07
N GLY A 396 -2.10 17.69 -12.29
CA GLY A 396 -2.58 18.81 -11.51
C GLY A 396 -3.17 19.91 -12.38
N ALA A 397 -2.51 20.24 -13.50
CA ALA A 397 -3.02 21.20 -14.48
C ALA A 397 -4.33 20.73 -15.13
N PHE A 398 -4.43 19.47 -15.56
CA PHE A 398 -5.67 18.91 -16.12
C PHE A 398 -6.81 18.86 -15.11
N SER A 399 -6.50 18.57 -13.86
CA SER A 399 -7.47 18.55 -12.75
C SER A 399 -7.83 19.95 -12.26
N ARG A 400 -7.23 20.99 -12.86
CA ARG A 400 -7.38 22.40 -12.45
C ARG A 400 -7.14 22.60 -10.96
N LEU A 401 -6.24 21.79 -10.40
CA LEU A 401 -5.83 21.88 -9.00
C LEU A 401 -5.15 23.23 -8.79
N GLY A 402 -5.75 24.06 -7.93
CA GLY A 402 -5.33 25.45 -7.75
C GLY A 402 -5.94 26.44 -8.74
N GLU A 403 -7.05 26.13 -9.42
CA GLU A 403 -7.89 27.14 -10.11
C GLU A 403 -8.53 28.10 -9.09
N ILE A 404 -8.90 27.62 -7.90
CA ILE A 404 -9.41 28.46 -6.80
C ILE A 404 -8.26 28.79 -5.85
N ARG A 405 -7.65 29.97 -6.00
CA ARG A 405 -6.52 30.43 -5.16
C ARG A 405 -6.89 31.50 -4.15
N THR A 406 -8.05 32.14 -4.32
CA THR A 406 -8.45 33.30 -3.52
C THR A 406 -9.87 33.13 -3.00
N LEU A 407 -10.13 33.71 -1.84
CA LEU A 407 -11.47 33.72 -1.22
C LEU A 407 -12.53 34.34 -2.16
N GLY A 408 -12.15 35.36 -2.93
CA GLY A 408 -13.05 35.99 -3.91
C GLY A 408 -13.45 35.03 -5.05
N MET A 409 -12.53 34.19 -5.51
CA MET A 409 -12.81 33.19 -6.55
C MET A 409 -13.56 31.97 -6.01
N LEU A 410 -13.32 31.60 -4.74
CA LEU A 410 -14.13 30.61 -4.05
C LEU A 410 -15.58 31.08 -3.96
N ARG A 411 -15.78 32.32 -3.49
CA ARG A 411 -17.11 32.92 -3.30
C ARG A 411 -17.93 33.00 -4.59
N SER A 412 -17.32 33.39 -5.71
CA SER A 412 -18.02 33.49 -7.00
C SER A 412 -18.40 32.14 -7.59
N ARG A 413 -17.63 31.08 -7.27
CA ARG A 413 -17.89 29.72 -7.75
C ARG A 413 -18.75 28.91 -6.78
N PHE A 414 -18.81 29.29 -5.50
CA PHE A 414 -19.53 28.56 -4.46
C PHE A 414 -21.01 28.41 -4.78
N GLU A 415 -21.64 29.42 -5.39
CA GLU A 415 -23.07 29.36 -5.79
C GLU A 415 -23.36 28.24 -6.82
N ALA A 416 -22.37 27.93 -7.66
CA ALA A 416 -22.49 26.87 -8.65
C ALA A 416 -22.34 25.46 -8.06
N ILE A 417 -21.74 25.33 -6.86
CA ILE A 417 -21.43 24.03 -6.24
C ILE A 417 -22.71 23.30 -5.80
N PRO A 418 -23.64 23.88 -5.01
CA PRO A 418 -24.89 23.22 -4.65
C PRO A 418 -25.72 22.83 -5.87
N THR A 419 -25.71 23.67 -6.91
CA THR A 419 -26.44 23.41 -8.16
C THR A 419 -25.83 22.24 -8.95
N ALA A 420 -24.50 22.14 -9.02
CA ALA A 420 -23.81 21.02 -9.67
C ALA A 420 -23.95 19.73 -8.85
N PHE A 421 -23.83 19.83 -7.53
CA PHE A 421 -24.04 18.74 -6.59
C PHE A 421 -25.45 18.15 -6.74
N GLY A 422 -26.47 19.00 -6.71
CA GLY A 422 -27.86 18.62 -6.91
C GLY A 422 -28.10 17.87 -8.21
N LYS A 423 -27.51 18.33 -9.32
CA LYS A 423 -27.68 17.70 -10.65
C LYS A 423 -27.03 16.32 -10.78
N HIS A 424 -25.92 16.08 -10.10
CA HIS A 424 -25.12 14.86 -10.28
C HIS A 424 -25.32 13.82 -9.19
N LEU A 425 -25.66 14.24 -7.96
CA LEU A 425 -25.69 13.37 -6.79
C LEU A 425 -27.08 13.20 -6.17
N VAL A 426 -28.01 14.13 -6.42
CA VAL A 426 -29.40 13.99 -5.96
C VAL A 426 -30.22 13.32 -7.06
N PRO A 427 -30.81 12.13 -6.81
CA PRO A 427 -31.67 11.48 -7.80
C PRO A 427 -32.89 12.37 -8.09
N GLY A 428 -33.12 12.68 -9.37
CA GLY A 428 -34.28 13.46 -9.79
C GLY A 428 -35.57 12.66 -9.66
N HIS A 429 -36.63 13.28 -9.11
CA HIS A 429 -37.98 12.73 -9.25
C HIS A 429 -38.41 12.84 -10.72
N GLY A 430 -39.09 11.80 -11.22
CA GLY A 430 -39.31 11.54 -12.63
C GLY A 430 -39.87 12.67 -13.51
N SER A 431 -39.62 12.50 -14.81
CA SER A 431 -40.01 13.31 -15.96
C SER A 431 -41.44 13.89 -15.92
N GLN A 432 -41.57 15.14 -15.50
CA GLN A 432 -42.74 15.99 -15.74
C GLN A 432 -42.26 17.37 -16.22
N PRO A 433 -42.96 18.04 -17.16
CA PRO A 433 -42.50 19.29 -17.76
C PRO A 433 -42.41 20.41 -16.72
N LYS A 434 -41.30 21.16 -16.78
CA LYS A 434 -40.92 22.17 -15.80
C LYS A 434 -41.78 23.43 -15.91
N ARG A 435 -42.62 23.70 -14.90
CA ARG A 435 -43.11 25.05 -14.60
C ARG A 435 -42.01 25.83 -13.85
N ARG A 436 -41.87 27.14 -14.10
CA ARG A 436 -40.86 28.01 -13.47
C ARG A 436 -40.86 28.00 -11.93
N GLU A 437 -42.00 27.68 -11.32
CA GLU A 437 -42.13 27.54 -9.86
C GLU A 437 -41.43 26.26 -9.35
N ARG A 438 -41.56 25.13 -10.05
CA ARG A 438 -40.87 23.87 -9.70
C ARG A 438 -39.35 23.99 -9.82
N GLU A 439 -38.84 24.81 -10.75
CA GLU A 439 -37.40 25.02 -10.87
C GLU A 439 -36.79 25.78 -9.68
N LYS A 440 -37.57 26.59 -8.96
CA LYS A 440 -37.12 27.25 -7.72
C LYS A 440 -37.20 26.29 -6.55
N GLU A 441 -38.27 25.51 -6.45
CA GLU A 441 -38.43 24.46 -5.43
C GLU A 441 -37.34 23.40 -5.53
N ASP A 442 -37.03 22.92 -6.74
CA ASP A 442 -35.96 21.96 -7.00
C ASP A 442 -34.58 22.52 -6.62
N LYS A 443 -34.33 23.82 -6.90
CA LYS A 443 -33.08 24.48 -6.51
C LYS A 443 -32.92 24.56 -5.00
N ASN A 444 -33.98 24.94 -4.27
CA ASN A 444 -33.93 25.00 -2.81
C ASN A 444 -33.70 23.60 -2.22
N LEU A 445 -34.39 22.57 -2.74
CA LEU A 445 -34.17 21.17 -2.35
C LEU A 445 -32.72 20.71 -2.57
N HIS A 446 -32.10 21.10 -3.68
CA HIS A 446 -30.70 20.78 -3.96
C HIS A 446 -29.74 21.49 -2.99
N ILE A 447 -30.06 22.72 -2.61
CA ILE A 447 -29.26 23.51 -1.67
C ILE A 447 -29.39 22.95 -0.24
N ASP A 448 -30.59 22.54 0.18
CA ASP A 448 -30.82 21.92 1.50
C ASP A 448 -30.09 20.58 1.64
N LYS A 449 -30.18 19.70 0.63
CA LYS A 449 -29.42 18.43 0.65
C LYS A 449 -27.92 18.65 0.63
N PHE A 450 -27.47 19.72 -0.04
CA PHE A 450 -26.06 20.09 -0.03
C PHE A 450 -25.63 20.61 1.34
N SER A 451 -26.44 21.42 2.02
CA SER A 451 -26.11 21.96 3.35
C SER A 451 -25.97 20.87 4.40
N ASP A 452 -26.83 19.85 4.39
CA ASP A 452 -26.74 18.70 5.29
C ASP A 452 -25.39 17.97 5.15
N ILE A 453 -24.99 17.70 3.90
CA ILE A 453 -23.75 16.97 3.60
C ILE A 453 -22.54 17.85 3.87
N TRP A 454 -22.61 19.13 3.54
CA TRP A 454 -21.57 20.11 3.84
C TRP A 454 -21.35 20.22 5.35
N ASN A 455 -22.41 20.32 6.14
CA ASN A 455 -22.31 20.40 7.60
C ASN A 455 -21.73 19.12 8.20
N ALA A 456 -22.13 17.94 7.73
CA ALA A 456 -21.52 16.68 8.14
C ALA A 456 -20.02 16.62 7.81
N PHE A 457 -19.63 17.13 6.63
CA PHE A 457 -18.23 17.22 6.23
C PHE A 457 -17.42 18.16 7.16
N ILE A 458 -17.95 19.34 7.46
CA ILE A 458 -17.29 20.31 8.36
C ILE A 458 -17.18 19.76 9.79
N ILE A 459 -18.20 19.04 10.28
CA ILE A 459 -18.15 18.38 11.60
C ILE A 459 -17.08 17.30 11.61
N SER A 460 -16.97 16.47 10.55
CA SER A 460 -15.91 15.48 10.43
C SER A 460 -14.51 16.10 10.44
N LEU A 461 -14.31 17.23 9.77
CA LEU A 461 -13.03 17.96 9.83
C LEU A 461 -12.71 18.44 11.25
N ARG A 462 -13.74 18.79 12.03
CA ARG A 462 -13.55 19.17 13.43
C ARG A 462 -13.22 17.97 14.32
N ASP A 463 -13.88 16.84 14.11
CA ASP A 463 -13.65 15.60 14.87
C ASP A 463 -12.26 15.01 14.59
N GLU A 464 -11.72 15.21 13.39
CA GLU A 464 -10.33 14.88 13.01
C GLU A 464 -9.30 15.93 13.45
N ASP A 465 -9.74 16.97 14.18
CA ASP A 465 -8.91 18.08 14.69
C ASP A 465 -8.16 18.88 13.61
N LEU A 466 -8.71 18.92 12.39
CA LEU A 466 -8.15 19.67 11.25
C LEU A 466 -8.54 21.16 11.26
N ILE A 467 -9.67 21.50 11.92
CA ILE A 467 -10.18 22.88 12.06
C ILE A 467 -10.53 23.18 13.52
N ASN A 468 -10.56 24.46 13.90
CA ASN A 468 -10.98 24.88 15.24
C ASN A 468 -12.52 25.11 15.33
N ASN A 469 -13.05 25.23 16.55
CA ASN A 469 -14.49 25.45 16.78
C ASN A 469 -15.01 26.75 16.13
N ARG A 470 -14.21 27.82 16.09
CA ARG A 470 -14.61 29.10 15.47
C ARG A 470 -14.68 28.99 13.95
N GLU A 471 -13.73 28.30 13.34
CA GLU A 471 -13.68 28.04 11.89
C GLU A 471 -14.84 27.14 11.46
N ARG A 472 -15.15 26.12 12.28
CA ARG A 472 -16.36 25.31 12.10
C ARG A 472 -17.61 26.19 12.04
N ASP A 473 -17.80 27.06 13.02
CA ASP A 473 -19.00 27.91 13.12
C ASP A 473 -19.10 28.92 11.97
N LEU A 474 -17.98 29.36 11.39
CA LEU A 474 -17.95 30.24 10.22
C LEU A 474 -18.30 29.52 8.91
N LEU A 475 -18.05 28.20 8.84
CA LEU A 475 -18.20 27.39 7.64
C LEU A 475 -19.53 26.61 7.59
N ILE A 476 -20.14 26.35 8.74
CA ILE A 476 -21.45 25.69 8.83
C ILE A 476 -22.50 26.53 8.09
N VAL A 477 -23.34 25.84 7.31
CA VAL A 477 -24.55 26.40 6.72
C VAL A 477 -25.64 26.29 7.78
N PRO A 478 -26.17 27.40 8.30
CA PRO A 478 -27.28 27.34 9.25
C PRO A 478 -28.50 26.71 8.57
N SER A 479 -29.12 25.75 9.25
CA SER A 479 -30.32 25.07 8.75
C SER A 479 -31.45 26.08 8.54
N SER A 480 -32.17 25.97 7.43
CA SER A 480 -33.32 26.81 7.03
C SER A 480 -34.55 26.73 7.95
N ALA A 481 -34.37 26.28 9.20
CA ALA A 481 -35.42 26.04 10.18
C ALA A 481 -35.84 27.29 10.99
N GLY A 482 -35.44 28.49 10.55
CA GLY A 482 -35.85 29.76 11.18
C GLY A 482 -36.97 30.48 10.42
N ASP A 483 -37.65 31.41 11.09
CA ASP A 483 -38.74 32.27 10.58
C ASP A 483 -38.33 33.24 9.44
N THR A 484 -37.14 33.09 8.86
CA THR A 484 -36.64 33.96 7.79
C THR A 484 -37.09 33.47 6.42
N SER A 485 -37.51 34.38 5.54
CA SER A 485 -38.04 34.05 4.21
C SER A 485 -36.96 33.64 3.20
N VAL A 486 -35.69 33.67 3.61
CA VAL A 486 -34.50 33.56 2.77
C VAL A 486 -33.60 32.41 3.23
N PHE A 487 -32.96 31.74 2.26
CA PHE A 487 -31.91 30.76 2.53
C PHE A 487 -30.67 31.42 3.15
N GLN A 488 -30.24 30.93 4.31
CA GLN A 488 -29.13 31.48 5.07
C GLN A 488 -27.81 30.87 4.59
N TRP A 489 -26.91 31.70 4.08
CA TRP A 489 -25.59 31.28 3.64
C TRP A 489 -24.57 31.33 4.79
N PRO A 490 -23.52 30.50 4.76
CA PRO A 490 -22.45 30.55 5.76
C PRO A 490 -21.86 31.96 5.97
N PRO A 491 -21.52 32.33 7.22
CA PRO A 491 -20.97 33.65 7.55
C PRO A 491 -19.74 34.06 6.74
N PHE A 492 -18.88 33.11 6.36
CA PHE A 492 -17.69 33.42 5.55
C PHE A 492 -18.06 33.95 4.15
N LEU A 493 -19.22 33.54 3.61
CA LEU A 493 -19.74 34.09 2.36
C LEU A 493 -20.41 35.44 2.62
N LEU A 494 -21.02 35.70 3.77
CA LEU A 494 -21.70 36.98 4.02
C LEU A 494 -20.75 38.11 4.46
N ALA A 495 -19.49 37.76 4.79
CA ALA A 495 -18.46 38.70 5.21
C ALA A 495 -18.35 39.92 4.27
N SER A 496 -18.31 41.11 4.89
CA SER A 496 -18.18 42.44 4.27
C SER A 496 -19.32 42.87 3.33
N LYS A 497 -20.43 42.12 3.22
CA LYS A 497 -21.54 42.51 2.34
C LYS A 497 -22.49 43.53 2.93
N ILE A 498 -22.74 43.48 4.24
CA ILE A 498 -23.60 44.49 4.90
C ILE A 498 -22.97 45.90 4.84
N PRO A 499 -21.67 46.09 5.16
CA PRO A 499 -21.03 47.40 5.00
C PRO A 499 -21.03 47.87 3.54
N MET A 500 -20.76 46.97 2.60
CA MET A 500 -20.80 47.28 1.16
C MET A 500 -22.20 47.71 0.71
N ALA A 501 -23.25 47.03 1.18
CA ALA A 501 -24.64 47.40 0.91
C ALA A 501 -24.98 48.79 1.48
N LEU A 502 -24.50 49.09 2.69
CA LEU A 502 -24.70 50.39 3.34
C LEU A 502 -23.99 51.52 2.56
N ASP A 503 -22.77 51.31 2.10
CA ASP A 503 -22.05 52.29 1.29
C ASP A 503 -22.68 52.48 -0.09
N MET A 504 -23.18 51.40 -0.70
CA MET A 504 -23.99 51.48 -1.92
C MET A 504 -25.25 52.32 -1.70
N ALA A 505 -25.97 52.11 -0.59
CA ALA A 505 -27.15 52.88 -0.24
C ALA A 505 -26.84 54.37 -0.03
N LYS A 506 -25.74 54.70 0.66
CA LYS A 506 -25.28 56.10 0.83
C LYS A 506 -24.95 56.80 -0.49
N SER A 507 -24.45 56.04 -1.48
CA SER A 507 -24.06 56.58 -2.79
C SER A 507 -25.26 56.88 -3.71
N VAL A 508 -26.42 56.26 -3.50
CA VAL A 508 -27.62 56.40 -4.35
C VAL A 508 -28.59 57.38 -3.72
N LYS A 509 -28.75 58.57 -4.32
CA LYS A 509 -29.54 59.65 -3.70
C LYS A 509 -31.06 59.63 -3.95
N LYS A 510 -31.59 59.05 -5.05
CA LYS A 510 -33.02 59.26 -5.42
C LYS A 510 -33.79 58.16 -6.19
N ARG A 511 -33.22 56.99 -6.53
CA ARG A 511 -33.96 55.92 -7.23
C ARG A 511 -33.82 54.56 -6.55
N ASP A 512 -34.91 54.11 -5.92
CA ASP A 512 -34.99 52.81 -5.26
C ASP A 512 -34.80 51.64 -6.24
N GLU A 513 -35.25 51.80 -7.49
CA GLU A 513 -35.04 50.82 -8.54
C GLU A 513 -33.56 50.61 -8.88
N GLU A 514 -32.77 51.69 -8.84
CA GLU A 514 -31.34 51.63 -9.11
C GLU A 514 -30.59 50.96 -7.95
N LEU A 515 -30.97 51.26 -6.72
CA LEU A 515 -30.43 50.61 -5.53
C LEU A 515 -30.75 49.11 -5.53
N ARG A 516 -31.99 48.72 -5.81
CA ARG A 516 -32.40 47.32 -5.91
C ARG A 516 -31.67 46.60 -7.03
N LYS A 517 -31.46 47.25 -8.17
CA LYS A 517 -30.68 46.68 -9.28
C LYS A 517 -29.22 46.46 -8.89
N ARG A 518 -28.60 47.37 -8.14
CA ARG A 518 -27.21 47.22 -7.64
C ARG A 518 -27.08 46.13 -6.57
N ILE A 519 -28.03 46.04 -5.64
CA ILE A 519 -28.04 44.99 -4.61
C ILE A 519 -28.24 43.61 -5.26
N ASN A 520 -29.11 43.51 -6.27
CA ASN A 520 -29.36 42.25 -6.98
C ASN A 520 -28.22 41.81 -7.92
N GLN A 521 -27.17 42.62 -8.11
CA GLN A 521 -26.00 42.19 -8.90
C GLN A 521 -25.19 41.10 -8.19
N ASP A 522 -25.21 41.08 -6.85
CA ASP A 522 -24.57 40.06 -6.05
C ASP A 522 -25.61 39.33 -5.19
N PRO A 523 -25.92 38.06 -5.50
CA PRO A 523 -26.96 37.29 -4.80
C PRO A 523 -26.75 37.26 -3.29
N TYR A 524 -25.49 37.16 -2.84
CA TYR A 524 -25.15 37.14 -1.42
C TYR A 524 -25.42 38.47 -0.70
N THR A 525 -25.30 39.61 -1.41
CA THR A 525 -25.60 40.92 -0.81
C THR A 525 -27.10 41.08 -0.62
N PHE A 526 -27.90 40.60 -1.58
CA PHE A 526 -29.36 40.58 -1.46
C PHE A 526 -29.82 39.71 -0.28
N TYR A 527 -29.30 38.48 -0.16
CA TYR A 527 -29.64 37.59 0.94
C TYR A 527 -29.20 38.14 2.30
N ALA A 528 -27.98 38.68 2.40
CA ALA A 528 -27.48 39.28 3.65
C ALA A 528 -28.33 40.44 4.16
N VAL A 529 -28.82 41.30 3.26
CA VAL A 529 -29.62 42.48 3.62
C VAL A 529 -31.00 42.07 4.14
N ILE A 530 -31.65 41.10 3.47
CA ILE A 530 -32.97 40.61 3.90
C ILE A 530 -32.85 39.85 5.23
N GLU A 531 -31.88 38.95 5.34
CA GLU A 531 -31.62 38.21 6.57
C GLU A 531 -31.35 39.15 7.75
N CYS A 532 -30.51 40.17 7.56
CA CYS A 532 -30.24 41.18 8.59
C CYS A 532 -31.51 41.96 8.97
N TYR A 533 -32.32 42.35 7.99
CA TYR A 533 -33.57 43.08 8.24
C TYR A 533 -34.59 42.23 9.01
N GLU A 534 -34.82 40.99 8.60
CA GLU A 534 -35.74 40.06 9.26
C GLU A 534 -35.26 39.70 10.67
N THR A 535 -33.95 39.47 10.84
CA THR A 535 -33.38 39.16 12.15
C THR A 535 -33.50 40.35 13.11
N LEU A 536 -33.24 41.58 12.63
CA LEU A 536 -33.45 42.81 13.41
C LEU A 536 -34.92 43.00 13.76
N LEU A 537 -35.83 42.74 12.81
CA LEU A 537 -37.27 42.82 13.04
C LEU A 537 -37.71 41.83 14.12
N ASN A 538 -37.22 40.59 14.08
CA ASN A 538 -37.50 39.57 15.08
C ASN A 538 -36.95 39.95 16.46
N ILE A 539 -35.73 40.49 16.55
CA ILE A 539 -35.16 40.98 17.80
C ILE A 539 -35.98 42.16 18.35
N LEU A 540 -36.41 43.09 17.50
CA LEU A 540 -37.24 44.21 17.92
C LEU A 540 -38.60 43.73 18.44
N TYR A 541 -39.22 42.76 17.76
CA TYR A 541 -40.46 42.16 18.25
C TYR A 541 -40.27 41.39 19.57
N SER A 542 -39.17 40.65 19.74
CA SER A 542 -38.91 39.96 21.00
C SER A 542 -38.68 40.93 22.16
N LEU A 543 -37.95 42.03 21.92
CA LEU A 543 -37.74 43.09 22.91
C LEU A 543 -39.03 43.84 23.25
N MET A 544 -39.89 44.10 22.26
CA MET A 544 -41.19 44.75 22.50
C MET A 544 -42.17 43.83 23.24
N ALA A 545 -42.15 42.53 22.96
CA ALA A 545 -42.98 41.54 23.65
C ALA A 545 -42.58 41.37 25.13
N GLU A 546 -41.28 41.41 25.46
CA GLU A 546 -40.83 41.40 26.86
C GLU A 546 -41.24 42.64 27.65
N THR A 547 -41.45 43.78 27.00
CA THR A 547 -41.97 45.00 27.65
C THR A 547 -43.48 45.02 27.89
N SER A 548 -44.26 44.16 27.21
CA SER A 548 -45.71 44.04 27.45
C SER A 548 -46.09 43.07 28.58
N ASP A 549 -45.12 42.30 29.11
CA ASP A 549 -45.31 41.34 30.22
C ASP A 549 -44.83 41.87 31.58
N LYS A 550 -44.71 43.20 31.74
CA LYS A 550 -44.56 43.91 33.03
C LYS A 550 -45.68 44.91 33.21
#